data_AF-A8SL05-F1
#
_entry.id   AF-A8SL05-F1
#
_cell.length_a   1.000
_cell.length_b   1.000
_cell.length_c   1.000
_cell.angle_alpha   90.00
_cell.angle_beta   90.00
_cell.angle_gamma   90.00
#
_symmetry.space_group_name_H-M   'P 1'
#
loop_
_entity.id
_entity.type
_entity.pdbx_description
1 polymer ?
#
loop_
_entity_poly.entity_id
_entity_poly.type
_entity_poly.pdbx_seq_one_letter_code
_entity_poly.pdbx_strand_id
1 'polypeptide(L)'
;MSATLGATVDKVNHKAFPIVGWLLTDESFSILSFNKEKVNTSFTLGVQIPPYFIWGIFTIVGYFLGDFLPQNLKVAFSVGLLGLFVALLVPNVKKHLVTVRVVIVTAVIYAVIYYTKVFPLGWDIVFSIILSSIAGIFLIGNETLEDKEEIKE
;
A
#
# COMPACT_ATOMS: atom_id res chain seq x y z
N MET A 1 2.90 -4.93 -5.89
CA MET A 1 4.08 -4.15 -6.29
C MET A 1 5.08 -4.99 -7.08
N SER A 2 5.46 -6.18 -6.61
CA SER A 2 6.38 -7.06 -7.35
C SER A 2 5.81 -7.58 -8.68
N ALA A 3 4.49 -7.82 -8.76
CA ALA A 3 3.80 -8.20 -10.01
C ALA A 3 3.82 -7.08 -11.07
N THR A 4 3.77 -5.81 -10.65
CA THR A 4 3.78 -4.65 -11.56
C THR A 4 5.19 -4.37 -12.09
N LEU A 5 6.22 -4.60 -11.25
CA LEU A 5 7.61 -4.46 -11.68
C LEU A 5 7.97 -5.46 -12.78
N GLY A 6 7.45 -6.70 -12.71
CA GLY A 6 7.64 -7.72 -13.75
C GLY A 6 7.17 -7.31 -15.15
N ALA A 7 6.20 -6.40 -15.27
CA ALA A 7 5.73 -5.88 -16.56
C ALA A 7 6.53 -4.67 -17.08
N THR A 8 7.36 -4.04 -16.24
CA THR A 8 8.18 -2.85 -16.58
C THR A 8 9.68 -3.11 -16.58
N VAL A 9 10.08 -4.30 -16.15
CA VAL A 9 11.48 -4.70 -15.97
C VAL A 9 11.83 -5.78 -16.98
N ASP A 10 11.89 -5.38 -18.25
CA ASP A 10 12.34 -6.24 -19.35
C ASP A 10 13.87 -6.46 -19.35
N LYS A 11 14.60 -5.75 -18.47
CA LYS A 11 16.08 -5.69 -18.48
C LYS A 11 16.75 -6.19 -17.19
N VAL A 12 16.00 -6.71 -16.21
CA VAL A 12 16.63 -7.33 -15.03
C VAL A 12 16.91 -8.80 -15.31
N ASN A 13 18.13 -9.21 -14.96
CA ASN A 13 18.56 -10.59 -15.08
C ASN A 13 17.59 -11.52 -14.30
N HIS A 14 17.07 -12.55 -14.97
CA HIS A 14 16.12 -13.51 -14.38
C HIS A 14 16.59 -14.12 -13.06
N LYS A 15 17.91 -14.24 -12.84
CA LYS A 15 18.47 -14.75 -11.58
C LYS A 15 18.40 -13.77 -10.41
N ALA A 16 18.38 -12.46 -10.69
CA ALA A 16 18.31 -11.42 -9.66
C ALA A 16 16.86 -10.99 -9.35
N PHE A 17 15.89 -11.39 -10.18
CA PHE A 17 14.47 -11.06 -10.02
C PHE A 17 13.88 -11.34 -8.64
N PRO A 18 14.09 -12.52 -7.99
CA PRO A 18 13.53 -12.77 -6.66
C PRO A 18 14.11 -11.84 -5.59
N ILE A 19 15.38 -11.48 -5.70
CA ILE A 19 16.06 -10.58 -4.76
C ILE A 19 15.53 -9.15 -4.96
N VAL A 20 15.41 -8.70 -6.21
CA VAL A 20 14.84 -7.40 -6.57
C VAL A 20 13.38 -7.26 -6.11
N GLY A 21 12.61 -8.34 -6.17
CA GLY A 21 11.23 -8.37 -5.67
C GLY A 21 11.15 -8.30 -4.15
N TRP A 22 12.11 -8.89 -3.43
CA TRP A 22 12.18 -8.86 -1.96
C TRP A 22 12.57 -7.47 -1.43
N LEU A 23 13.52 -6.79 -2.07
CA LEU A 23 14.00 -5.48 -1.64
C LEU A 23 13.14 -4.31 -2.16
N LEU A 24 12.01 -4.60 -2.81
CA LEU A 24 11.16 -3.58 -3.39
C LEU A 24 10.31 -2.90 -2.31
N THR A 25 10.53 -1.60 -2.11
CA THR A 25 9.70 -0.73 -1.27
C THR A 25 8.93 0.28 -2.11
N ASP A 26 7.94 0.97 -1.53
CA ASP A 26 7.14 2.01 -2.19
C ASP A 26 8.01 3.19 -2.69
N GLU A 27 9.08 3.53 -1.94
CA GLU A 27 10.02 4.58 -2.29
C GLU A 27 10.90 4.17 -3.48
N SER A 28 11.45 2.95 -3.42
CA SER A 28 12.23 2.39 -4.52
C SER A 28 11.36 2.21 -5.76
N PHE A 29 10.12 1.71 -5.60
CA PHE A 29 9.15 1.58 -6.69
C PHE A 29 8.86 2.93 -7.36
N SER A 30 8.63 3.98 -6.57
CA SER A 30 8.39 5.33 -7.08
C SER A 30 9.58 5.82 -7.91
N ILE A 31 10.81 5.70 -7.39
CA ILE A 31 12.03 6.11 -8.09
C ILE A 31 12.22 5.33 -9.40
N LEU A 32 12.02 4.02 -9.38
CA LEU A 32 12.13 3.18 -10.57
C LEU A 32 11.04 3.52 -11.61
N SER A 33 9.82 3.83 -11.16
CA SER A 33 8.69 4.15 -12.05
C SER A 33 8.88 5.46 -12.82
N PHE A 34 9.61 6.43 -12.25
CA PHE A 34 9.99 7.68 -12.92
C PHE A 34 11.22 7.54 -13.82
N ASN A 35 12.08 6.52 -13.60
CA ASN A 35 13.36 6.36 -14.30
C ASN A 35 13.40 5.11 -15.20
N LYS A 36 12.30 4.82 -15.92
CA LYS A 36 12.13 3.59 -16.74
C LYS A 36 13.26 3.33 -17.74
N GLU A 37 13.88 4.38 -18.29
CA GLU A 37 14.95 4.25 -19.29
C GLU A 37 16.28 3.74 -18.71
N LYS A 38 16.51 3.96 -17.41
CA LYS A 38 17.77 3.61 -16.71
C LYS A 38 17.67 2.30 -15.93
N VAL A 39 16.54 1.58 -16.04
CA VAL A 39 16.29 0.35 -15.29
C VAL A 39 17.19 -0.77 -15.81
N ASN A 40 18.31 -0.95 -15.13
CA ASN A 40 19.22 -2.10 -15.24
C ASN A 40 19.28 -2.81 -13.87
N THR A 41 19.71 -4.07 -13.85
CA THR A 41 19.92 -4.88 -12.64
C THR A 41 20.77 -4.15 -11.61
N SER A 42 21.91 -3.57 -12.01
CA SER A 42 22.79 -2.85 -11.09
C SER A 42 22.18 -1.55 -10.56
N PHE A 43 21.44 -0.82 -11.39
CA PHE A 43 20.74 0.40 -10.97
C PHE A 43 19.63 0.09 -9.97
N THR A 44 18.85 -0.95 -10.25
CA THR A 44 17.74 -1.39 -9.39
C THR A 44 18.23 -1.81 -8.01
N LEU A 45 19.28 -2.64 -7.96
CA LEU A 45 19.90 -3.03 -6.69
C LEU A 45 20.55 -1.83 -5.97
N GLY A 46 21.17 -0.91 -6.71
CA GLY A 46 21.74 0.31 -6.13
C GLY A 46 20.71 1.23 -5.47
N VAL A 47 19.49 1.30 -6.00
CA VAL A 47 18.39 2.08 -5.40
C VAL A 47 17.77 1.35 -4.20
N GLN A 48 17.69 0.01 -4.26
CA GLN A 48 16.98 -0.81 -3.27
C GLN A 48 17.81 -1.17 -2.04
N ILE A 49 19.13 -1.35 -2.19
CA ILE A 49 20.02 -1.78 -1.10
C ILE A 49 20.12 -0.72 0.03
N PRO A 50 20.34 0.58 -0.24
CA PRO A 50 20.54 1.56 0.82
C PRO A 50 19.33 1.71 1.76
N PRO A 51 18.07 1.82 1.27
CA PRO A 51 16.89 1.85 2.14
C PRO A 51 16.80 0.64 3.07
N TYR A 52 17.13 -0.56 2.58
CA TYR A 52 17.08 -1.78 3.38
C TYR A 52 18.11 -1.79 4.52
N PHE A 53 19.34 -1.34 4.24
CA PHE A 53 20.37 -1.21 5.28
C PHE A 53 20.04 -0.12 6.29
N ILE A 54 19.58 1.03 5.81
CA ILE A 54 19.14 2.14 6.68
C ILE A 54 18.01 1.66 7.58
N TRP A 55 17.03 0.93 7.04
CA TRP A 55 15.94 0.37 7.81
C TRP A 55 16.43 -0.54 8.94
N GLY A 56 17.34 -1.48 8.63
CA GLY A 56 17.91 -2.39 9.64
C GLY A 56 18.65 -1.64 10.75
N ILE A 57 19.51 -0.68 10.40
CA ILE A 57 20.27 0.11 11.36
C ILE A 57 19.33 0.97 12.22
N PHE A 58 18.38 1.68 11.60
CA PHE A 58 17.44 2.53 12.32
C PHE A 58 16.44 1.76 13.16
N THR A 59 16.14 0.49 12.83
CA THR A 59 15.32 -0.36 13.70
C THR A 59 16.03 -0.63 15.03
N ILE A 60 17.34 -0.94 14.98
CA ILE A 60 18.15 -1.15 16.18
C ILE A 60 18.24 0.15 16.98
N VAL A 61 18.58 1.27 16.32
CA VAL A 61 18.66 2.59 16.97
C VAL A 61 17.31 2.98 17.57
N GLY A 62 16.22 2.77 16.84
CA GLY A 62 14.86 3.08 17.26
C GLY A 62 14.38 2.21 18.42
N TYR A 63 14.84 0.96 18.52
CA TYR A 63 14.59 0.11 19.68
C TYR A 63 15.22 0.70 20.95
N PHE A 64 16.51 1.06 20.88
CA PHE A 64 17.20 1.67 22.02
C PHE A 64 16.61 3.04 22.40
N LEU A 65 16.34 3.91 21.42
CA LEU A 65 15.68 5.19 21.67
C LEU A 65 14.24 5.01 22.19
N GLY A 66 13.57 3.97 21.70
CA GLY A 66 12.25 3.53 22.12
C GLY A 66 12.17 3.36 23.63
N ASP A 67 13.13 2.67 24.24
CA ASP A 67 13.12 2.41 25.68
C ASP A 67 13.20 3.68 26.54
N PHE A 68 13.83 4.74 26.04
CA PHE A 68 13.89 6.04 26.73
C PHE A 68 12.60 6.88 26.60
N LEU A 69 11.68 6.54 25.70
CA LEU A 69 10.46 7.31 25.48
C LEU A 69 9.38 6.99 26.54
N PRO A 70 8.65 8.00 27.04
CA PRO A 70 7.51 7.79 27.93
C PRO A 70 6.38 7.05 27.21
N GLN A 71 5.61 6.26 27.97
CA GLN A 71 4.58 5.36 27.42
C GLN A 71 3.56 6.07 26.51
N ASN A 72 3.20 7.31 26.84
CA ASN A 72 2.25 8.10 26.05
C ASN A 72 2.78 8.38 24.63
N LEU A 73 4.09 8.64 24.49
CA LEU A 73 4.71 8.86 23.18
C LEU A 73 4.81 7.56 22.39
N LYS A 74 5.14 6.44 23.04
CA LYS A 74 5.17 5.11 22.39
C LYS A 74 3.83 4.79 21.74
N VAL A 75 2.73 4.99 22.48
CA VAL A 75 1.37 4.79 21.95
C VAL A 75 1.06 5.77 20.82
N ALA A 76 1.45 7.04 20.95
CA ALA A 76 1.26 8.05 19.91
C ALA A 76 1.99 7.69 18.60
N PHE A 77 3.22 7.16 18.67
CA PHE A 77 3.95 6.69 17.48
C PHE A 77 3.25 5.50 16.81
N SER A 78 2.73 4.53 17.57
CA SER A 78 2.02 3.37 17.01
C SER A 78 0.73 3.78 16.28
N VAL A 79 -0.08 4.66 16.87
CA VAL A 79 -1.31 5.15 16.24
C VAL A 79 -1.00 6.15 15.11
N GLY A 80 0.08 6.94 15.28
CA GLY A 80 0.53 7.93 14.29
C GLY A 80 0.94 7.30 12.96
N LEU A 81 1.59 6.15 12.96
CA LEU A 81 1.92 5.41 11.74
C LEU A 81 0.66 4.98 10.97
N LEU A 82 -0.36 4.46 11.67
CA LEU A 82 -1.65 4.14 11.04
C LEU A 82 -2.31 5.41 10.48
N GLY A 83 -2.25 6.52 11.23
CA GLY A 83 -2.75 7.83 10.79
C GLY A 83 -2.06 8.36 9.53
N LEU A 84 -0.75 8.17 9.40
CA LEU A 84 0.02 8.57 8.21
C LEU A 84 -0.46 7.83 6.96
N PHE A 85 -0.67 6.52 7.04
CA PHE A 85 -1.21 5.75 5.91
C PHE A 85 -2.59 6.26 5.49
N VAL A 86 -3.48 6.54 6.45
CA VAL A 86 -4.79 7.12 6.18
C VAL A 86 -4.65 8.51 5.55
N ALA A 87 -3.73 9.34 6.05
CA ALA A 87 -3.49 10.69 5.52
C ALA A 87 -2.99 10.69 4.07
N LEU A 88 -2.20 9.69 3.65
CA LEU A 88 -1.78 9.51 2.26
C LEU A 88 -2.88 8.93 1.37
N LEU A 89 -3.72 8.06 1.92
CA LEU A 89 -4.80 7.39 1.19
C LEU A 89 -6.00 8.31 0.92
N VAL A 90 -6.41 9.11 1.91
CA VAL A 90 -7.60 9.96 1.85
C VAL A 90 -7.60 10.94 0.65
N PRO A 91 -6.51 11.67 0.33
CA PRO A 91 -6.47 12.55 -0.84
C PRO A 91 -6.67 11.82 -2.16
N ASN A 92 -6.16 10.59 -2.30
CA ASN A 92 -6.34 9.79 -3.51
C ASN A 92 -7.77 9.26 -3.63
N VAL A 93 -8.39 8.84 -2.52
CA VAL A 93 -9.78 8.39 -2.49
C VAL A 93 -10.75 9.52 -2.86
N LYS A 94 -10.49 10.74 -2.41
CA LYS A 94 -11.38 11.89 -2.64
C LYS A 94 -11.39 12.40 -4.08
N LYS A 95 -10.50 11.91 -4.97
CA LYS A 95 -10.43 12.35 -6.37
C LYS A 95 -11.68 11.97 -7.18
N HIS A 96 -12.27 10.80 -6.91
CA HIS A 96 -13.44 10.31 -7.64
C HIS A 96 -14.59 10.01 -6.67
N LEU A 97 -15.79 10.49 -7.00
CA LEU A 97 -17.00 10.25 -6.19
C LEU A 97 -17.35 8.76 -6.08
N VAL A 98 -17.03 7.99 -7.12
CA VAL A 98 -17.16 6.52 -7.15
C VAL A 98 -16.40 5.88 -6.00
N THR A 99 -15.13 6.27 -5.80
CA THR A 99 -14.26 5.72 -4.75
C THR A 99 -14.79 6.05 -3.36
N VAL A 100 -15.34 7.25 -3.16
CA VAL A 100 -15.97 7.64 -1.89
C VAL A 100 -17.19 6.76 -1.58
N ARG A 101 -18.04 6.47 -2.58
CA ARG A 101 -19.17 5.55 -2.41
C ARG A 101 -18.72 4.16 -1.98
N VAL A 102 -17.67 3.62 -2.60
CA VAL A 102 -17.09 2.31 -2.23
C VAL A 102 -16.59 2.31 -0.78
N VAL A 103 -15.92 3.37 -0.33
CA VAL A 103 -15.44 3.49 1.05
C VAL A 103 -16.59 3.50 2.04
N ILE A 104 -17.68 4.22 1.76
CA ILE A 104 -18.87 4.25 2.62
C ILE A 104 -19.51 2.87 2.70
N VAL A 105 -19.71 2.18 1.56
CA VAL A 105 -20.27 0.82 1.53
C VAL A 105 -19.39 -0.15 2.32
N THR A 106 -18.07 -0.05 2.16
CA THR A 106 -17.10 -0.86 2.90
C THR A 106 -17.20 -0.63 4.40
N ALA A 107 -17.33 0.63 4.84
CA ALA A 107 -17.49 0.98 6.24
C ALA A 107 -18.79 0.42 6.83
N VAL A 108 -19.90 0.45 6.08
CA VAL A 108 -21.18 -0.12 6.49
C VAL A 108 -21.09 -1.64 6.62
N ILE A 109 -20.51 -2.32 5.63
CA ILE A 109 -20.31 -3.78 5.66
C ILE A 109 -19.48 -4.18 6.89
N TYR A 110 -18.36 -3.47 7.12
CA TYR A 110 -17.52 -3.74 8.27
C TYR A 110 -18.26 -3.52 9.59
N ALA A 111 -19.00 -2.42 9.72
CA ALA A 111 -19.79 -2.13 10.91
C ALA A 111 -20.82 -3.24 11.20
N VAL A 112 -21.53 -3.72 10.18
CA VAL A 112 -22.50 -4.82 10.34
C VAL A 112 -21.82 -6.10 10.80
N ILE A 113 -20.71 -6.50 10.18
CA ILE A 113 -19.97 -7.71 10.57
C ILE A 113 -19.43 -7.59 12.00
N TYR A 114 -18.85 -6.43 12.34
CA TYR A 114 -18.30 -6.16 13.66
C TYR A 114 -19.37 -6.20 14.76
N TYR A 115 -20.54 -5.60 14.53
CA TYR A 115 -21.63 -5.60 15.53
C TYR A 115 -22.30 -6.95 15.69
N THR A 116 -22.38 -7.75 14.63
CA THR A 116 -23.00 -9.08 14.68
C THR A 116 -22.12 -10.11 15.38
N LYS A 117 -20.83 -9.83 15.62
CA LYS A 117 -19.84 -10.69 16.31
C LYS A 117 -19.88 -12.15 15.82
N VAL A 118 -20.15 -12.33 14.53
CA VAL A 118 -20.35 -13.65 13.93
C VAL A 118 -19.02 -14.40 13.82
N PHE A 119 -17.90 -13.70 13.66
CA PHE A 119 -16.59 -14.32 13.48
C PHE A 119 -15.65 -14.13 14.69
N PRO A 120 -14.65 -15.02 14.82
CA PRO A 120 -13.59 -14.86 15.81
C PRO A 120 -12.79 -13.58 15.58
N LEU A 121 -12.19 -13.06 16.66
CA LEU A 121 -11.35 -11.86 16.64
C LEU A 121 -10.37 -11.87 15.46
N GLY A 122 -10.48 -10.86 14.59
CA GLY A 122 -9.61 -10.66 13.43
C GLY A 122 -10.17 -11.19 12.10
N TRP A 123 -11.07 -12.17 12.12
CA TRP A 123 -11.70 -12.68 10.89
C TRP A 123 -12.75 -11.72 10.33
N ASP A 124 -13.35 -10.89 11.18
CA ASP A 124 -14.31 -9.86 10.77
C ASP A 124 -13.74 -8.94 9.68
N ILE A 125 -12.47 -8.56 9.81
CA ILE A 125 -11.77 -7.69 8.85
C ILE A 125 -11.59 -8.41 7.52
N VAL A 126 -11.16 -9.67 7.54
CA VAL A 126 -10.91 -10.46 6.33
C VAL A 126 -12.21 -10.63 5.53
N PHE A 127 -13.29 -11.06 6.19
CA PHE A 127 -14.58 -11.21 5.53
C PHE A 127 -15.16 -9.89 5.02
N SER A 128 -14.99 -8.81 5.79
CA SER A 128 -15.41 -7.49 5.35
C SER A 128 -14.66 -7.03 4.09
N ILE A 129 -13.35 -7.29 3.99
CA ILE A 129 -12.56 -6.95 2.80
C ILE A 129 -13.05 -7.74 1.59
N ILE A 130 -13.28 -9.04 1.74
CA ILE A 130 -13.77 -9.89 0.64
C ILE A 130 -15.14 -9.42 0.16
N LEU A 131 -16.09 -9.22 1.09
CA LEU A 131 -17.45 -8.84 0.75
C LEU A 131 -17.53 -7.42 0.16
N SER A 132 -16.77 -6.48 0.72
CA SER A 132 -16.68 -5.12 0.17
C SER A 132 -16.00 -5.06 -1.18
N SER A 133 -14.99 -5.90 -1.44
CA SER A 133 -14.37 -5.99 -2.77
C SER A 133 -15.35 -6.49 -3.83
N ILE A 134 -16.16 -7.49 -3.49
CA ILE A 134 -17.23 -7.98 -4.38
C ILE A 134 -18.28 -6.89 -4.61
N ALA A 135 -18.76 -6.25 -3.54
CA ALA A 135 -19.72 -5.16 -3.65
C ALA A 135 -19.18 -3.97 -4.45
N GLY A 136 -17.87 -3.69 -4.33
CA GLY A 136 -17.19 -2.64 -5.07
C GLY A 136 -17.22 -2.85 -6.58
N ILE A 137 -17.16 -4.09 -7.07
CA ILE A 137 -17.26 -4.39 -8.51
C ILE A 137 -18.62 -3.94 -9.07
N PHE A 138 -19.70 -4.23 -8.34
CA PHE A 138 -21.05 -3.83 -8.77
C PHE A 138 -21.25 -2.32 -8.67
N LEU A 139 -20.61 -1.66 -7.70
CA LEU A 139 -20.73 -0.22 -7.48
C LEU A 139 -19.91 0.62 -8.46
N ILE A 140 -18.75 0.11 -8.90
CA ILE A 140 -17.87 0.73 -9.91
C ILE A 140 -18.39 0.51 -11.34
N GLY A 141 -19.37 -0.38 -11.52
CA GLY A 141 -19.93 -0.78 -12.82
C GLY A 141 -20.15 0.40 -13.78
N ASN A 142 -19.47 0.31 -14.94
CA ASN A 142 -19.41 1.26 -16.07
C ASN A 142 -18.84 2.68 -15.84
N GLU A 143 -18.76 3.20 -14.62
CA GLU A 143 -18.32 4.59 -14.38
C GLU A 143 -16.82 4.83 -14.67
N THR A 144 -16.01 3.77 -14.67
CA THR A 144 -14.58 3.85 -15.05
C THR A 144 -14.32 3.77 -16.56
N LEU A 145 -15.35 3.49 -17.37
CA LEU A 145 -15.24 3.45 -18.83
C LEU A 145 -15.38 4.86 -19.43
N GLU A 146 -16.22 5.72 -18.86
CA GLU A 146 -16.43 7.10 -19.34
C GLU A 146 -15.23 8.03 -19.06
N ASP A 147 -14.60 7.92 -17.88
CA ASP A 147 -13.43 8.74 -17.48
C ASP A 147 -12.17 8.45 -18.35
N LYS A 148 -12.14 7.33 -19.08
CA LYS A 148 -11.06 7.01 -20.04
C LYS A 148 -11.31 7.53 -21.46
N GLU A 149 -12.56 7.84 -21.81
CA GLU A 149 -12.91 8.38 -23.12
C GLU A 149 -12.71 9.90 -23.16
N GLU A 150 -12.97 10.63 -22.07
CA GLU A 150 -12.76 12.08 -21.99
C GLU A 150 -11.28 12.52 -22.02
N ILE A 151 -10.33 11.67 -21.61
CA ILE A 151 -8.89 12.01 -21.62
C ILE A 151 -8.28 11.77 -23.03
N LYS A 152 -9.06 11.23 -23.97
CA LYS A 152 -8.61 10.95 -25.36
C LYS A 152 -9.16 11.92 -26.41
N GLU A 153 -10.00 12.88 -26.04
CA GLU A 153 -10.42 13.99 -26.93
C GLU A 153 -9.62 15.28 -26.70
#